data_AF-A0A846R1J8-F1
#
_entry.id   AF-A0A846R1J8-F1
#
_cell.length_a   1.000
_cell.length_b   1.000
_cell.length_c   1.000
_cell.angle_alpha   90.00
_cell.angle_beta   90.00
_cell.angle_gamma   90.00
#
_symmetry.space_group_name_H-M   'P 1'
#
loop_
_entity.id
_entity.type
_entity.pdbx_description
1 polymer ?
#
loop_
_entity_poly.entity_id
_entity_poly.type
_entity_poly.pdbx_seq_one_letter_code
_entity_poly.pdbx_strand_id
1 'polypeptide(L)'
;MGIVLYLFVVIFSLLLIGLVYTLVKDFKEIILGLVNMCKPQLFRPITWIISPIWFIGYGLEKTFGWNIIEKYNDSDGLEKYPSTGNLKLDFAMGDKLLISKTSERKAESLIKEFLEFCDGDLRFEKFKIKSGQNIQINCPNNITFYDFSILTQHFCNTVKKSWGIFKSGRLNYYSYSDRKTVHNLIGETTNGQKFSIYTLDDLYNDQYLRLNQELEVKKFDWKLINNGVQQYL
;
A
#
# COMPACT_ATOMS: atom_id res chain seq x y z
N MET A 1 28.65 11.19 -50.70
CA MET A 1 28.05 11.88 -49.55
C MET A 1 26.54 12.11 -49.70
N GLY A 2 26.04 12.56 -50.86
CA GLY A 2 24.60 12.84 -51.07
C GLY A 2 23.66 11.63 -50.97
N ILE A 3 24.02 10.48 -51.55
CA ILE A 3 23.17 9.26 -51.52
C ILE A 3 22.97 8.73 -50.10
N VAL A 4 24.02 8.78 -49.26
CA VAL A 4 23.96 8.37 -47.85
C VAL A 4 23.03 9.29 -47.07
N LEU A 5 23.09 10.61 -47.33
CA LEU A 5 22.22 11.59 -46.70
C LEU A 5 20.74 11.37 -47.08
N TYR A 6 20.47 11.07 -48.36
CA TYR A 6 19.12 10.73 -48.83
C TYR A 6 18.56 9.46 -48.17
N LEU A 7 19.39 8.42 -48.03
CA LEU A 7 19.04 7.19 -47.32
C LEU A 7 18.68 7.47 -45.85
N PHE A 8 19.47 8.30 -45.17
CA PHE A 8 19.16 8.74 -43.79
C PHE A 8 17.84 9.50 -43.71
N VAL A 9 17.57 10.43 -44.62
CA VAL A 9 16.32 11.20 -44.65
C VAL A 9 15.11 10.29 -44.86
N VAL A 10 15.20 9.32 -45.78
CA VAL A 10 14.11 8.37 -46.03
C VAL A 10 13.87 7.46 -44.83
N ILE A 11 14.93 6.91 -44.23
CA ILE A 11 14.83 6.07 -43.03
C ILE A 11 14.22 6.88 -41.87
N PHE A 12 14.70 8.10 -41.64
CA PHE A 12 14.18 8.95 -40.56
C PHE A 12 12.72 9.33 -40.78
N SER A 13 12.32 9.59 -42.03
CA SER A 13 10.92 9.89 -42.37
C SER A 13 10.01 8.68 -42.13
N LEU A 14 10.46 7.47 -42.52
CA LEU A 14 9.72 6.24 -42.26
C LEU A 14 9.60 5.94 -40.75
N LEU A 15 10.66 6.20 -39.98
CA LEU A 15 10.64 6.08 -38.52
C LEU A 15 9.68 7.10 -37.90
N LEU A 16 9.65 8.34 -38.39
CA LEU A 16 8.72 9.38 -37.91
C LEU A 16 7.26 9.01 -38.19
N ILE A 17 6.98 8.50 -39.41
CA ILE A 17 5.64 8.03 -39.78
C ILE A 17 5.24 6.84 -38.89
N GLY A 18 6.16 5.90 -38.66
CA GLY A 18 5.95 4.78 -37.74
C GLY A 18 5.66 5.26 -36.32
N LEU A 19 6.40 6.23 -35.81
CA LEU A 19 6.19 6.83 -34.48
C LEU A 19 4.82 7.49 -34.38
N VAL A 20 4.43 8.31 -35.36
CA VAL A 20 3.13 8.99 -35.39
C VAL A 20 1.99 7.96 -35.47
N TYR A 21 2.16 6.91 -36.28
CA TYR A 21 1.17 5.83 -36.38
C TYR A 21 0.99 5.11 -35.05
N THR A 22 2.08 4.74 -34.37
CA THR A 22 2.02 4.11 -33.03
C THR A 22 1.42 5.06 -32.00
N LEU A 23 1.78 6.34 -32.02
CA LEU A 23 1.22 7.35 -31.11
C LEU A 23 -0.29 7.52 -31.29
N VAL A 24 -0.82 7.41 -32.51
CA VAL A 24 -2.26 7.53 -32.78
C VAL A 24 -2.98 6.22 -32.48
N LYS A 25 -2.45 5.09 -32.95
CA LYS A 25 -3.08 3.77 -32.78
C LYS A 25 -3.13 3.35 -31.30
N ASP A 26 -2.01 3.51 -30.60
CA ASP A 26 -1.83 3.07 -29.22
C ASP A 26 -1.92 4.25 -28.24
N PHE A 27 -2.43 5.40 -28.70
CA PHE A 27 -2.57 6.64 -27.91
C PHE A 27 -3.15 6.39 -26.53
N LYS A 28 -4.23 5.60 -26.47
CA LYS A 28 -4.94 5.28 -25.23
C LYS A 28 -4.07 4.47 -24.28
N GLU A 29 -3.33 3.48 -24.77
CA GLU A 29 -2.45 2.64 -23.95
C GLU A 29 -1.22 3.42 -23.48
N ILE A 30 -0.69 4.31 -24.33
CA ILE A 30 0.44 5.19 -24.00
C ILE A 30 0.03 6.19 -22.91
N ILE A 31 -1.14 6.85 -23.07
CA ILE A 31 -1.69 7.73 -22.04
C ILE A 31 -1.97 6.96 -20.76
N LEU A 32 -2.58 5.78 -20.84
CA LEU A 32 -2.87 4.95 -19.69
C LEU A 32 -1.58 4.57 -18.94
N GLY A 33 -0.53 4.18 -19.66
CA GLY A 33 0.79 3.90 -19.10
C GLY A 33 1.39 5.13 -18.39
N LEU A 34 1.40 6.28 -19.07
CA LEU A 34 1.96 7.54 -18.55
C LEU A 34 1.20 8.05 -17.31
N VAL A 35 -0.13 8.06 -17.38
CA VAL A 35 -1.00 8.49 -16.27
C VAL A 35 -0.79 7.57 -15.08
N ASN A 36 -0.81 6.24 -15.27
CA ASN A 36 -0.61 5.29 -14.17
C ASN A 36 0.80 5.34 -13.56
N MET A 37 1.84 5.64 -14.34
CA MET A 37 3.18 5.90 -13.81
C MET A 37 3.23 7.13 -12.88
N CYS A 38 2.33 8.08 -13.10
CA CYS A 38 2.21 9.29 -12.29
C CYS A 38 1.30 9.14 -11.07
N LYS A 39 0.74 7.96 -10.84
CA LYS A 39 -0.16 7.71 -9.70
C LYS A 39 0.56 8.00 -8.38
N PRO A 40 0.00 8.88 -7.53
CA PRO A 40 0.62 9.21 -6.25
C PRO A 40 0.68 7.95 -5.38
N GLN A 41 1.87 7.67 -4.85
CA GLN A 41 2.10 6.60 -3.89
C GLN A 41 2.53 7.21 -2.57
N LEU A 42 1.89 6.79 -1.49
CA LEU A 42 2.37 7.07 -0.13
C LEU A 42 3.84 6.59 -0.04
N PHE A 43 4.71 7.45 0.49
CA PHE A 43 6.17 7.21 0.64
C PHE A 43 7.02 7.21 -0.64
N ARG A 44 6.52 7.76 -1.77
CA ARG A 44 7.37 8.07 -2.94
C ARG A 44 7.26 9.54 -3.33
N PRO A 45 8.12 10.43 -2.80
CA PRO A 45 8.03 11.88 -3.02
C PRO A 45 7.96 12.28 -4.50
N ILE A 46 8.71 11.58 -5.36
CA ILE A 46 8.72 11.83 -6.82
C ILE A 46 7.33 11.65 -7.44
N THR A 47 6.55 10.67 -6.96
CA THR A 47 5.19 10.43 -7.49
C THR A 47 4.21 11.55 -7.13
N TRP A 48 4.45 12.29 -6.04
CA TRP A 48 3.65 13.45 -5.66
C TRP A 48 3.95 14.67 -6.54
N ILE A 49 5.21 14.85 -6.95
CA ILE A 49 5.60 15.93 -7.87
C ILE A 49 4.91 15.77 -9.23
N ILE A 50 4.79 14.53 -9.71
CA ILE A 50 4.13 14.20 -10.98
C ILE A 50 2.62 13.94 -10.83
N SER A 51 2.08 13.97 -9.60
CA SER A 51 0.65 13.74 -9.34
C SER A 51 -0.31 14.67 -10.07
N PRO A 52 0.04 15.94 -10.43
CA PRO A 52 -0.84 16.77 -11.28
C PRO A 52 -1.19 16.10 -12.62
N ILE A 53 -0.27 15.33 -13.21
CA ILE A 53 -0.51 14.58 -14.45
C ILE A 53 -1.56 13.49 -14.21
N TRP A 54 -1.48 12.79 -13.07
CA TRP A 54 -2.48 11.81 -12.68
C TRP A 54 -3.85 12.45 -12.41
N PHE A 55 -3.90 13.61 -11.75
CA PHE A 55 -5.15 14.35 -11.52
C PHE A 55 -5.82 14.81 -12.81
N ILE A 56 -5.04 15.23 -13.81
CA ILE A 56 -5.58 15.55 -15.15
C ILE A 56 -6.20 14.30 -15.78
N GLY A 57 -5.51 13.15 -15.70
CA GLY A 57 -6.07 11.86 -16.13
C GLY A 57 -7.37 11.51 -15.39
N TYR A 58 -7.42 11.72 -14.08
CA TYR A 58 -8.62 11.47 -13.27
C TYR A 58 -9.80 12.36 -13.68
N GLY A 59 -9.53 13.65 -13.89
CA GLY A 59 -10.52 14.60 -14.39
C GLY A 59 -11.07 14.18 -15.74
N LEU A 60 -10.20 13.87 -16.71
CA LEU A 60 -10.58 13.44 -18.06
C LEU A 60 -11.40 12.15 -18.06
N GLU A 61 -11.07 11.19 -17.20
CA GLU A 61 -11.84 9.97 -17.02
C GLU A 61 -13.27 10.26 -16.52
N LYS A 62 -13.41 11.13 -15.51
CA LYS A 62 -14.72 11.52 -14.96
C LYS A 62 -15.58 12.33 -15.94
N THR A 63 -15.00 13.21 -16.75
CA THR A 63 -15.77 14.02 -17.73
C THR A 63 -16.07 13.30 -19.03
N PHE A 64 -15.14 12.50 -19.54
CA PHE A 64 -15.27 11.88 -20.88
C PHE A 64 -15.56 10.38 -20.84
N GLY A 65 -15.60 9.75 -19.65
CA GLY A 65 -15.87 8.32 -19.50
C GLY A 65 -14.74 7.42 -20.06
N TRP A 66 -13.55 7.99 -20.24
CA TRP A 66 -12.41 7.24 -20.77
C TRP A 66 -11.81 6.37 -19.67
N ASN A 67 -11.63 5.07 -19.91
CA ASN A 67 -10.87 4.19 -19.03
C ASN A 67 -9.36 4.45 -19.22
N ILE A 68 -8.83 5.51 -18.59
CA ILE A 68 -7.42 5.94 -18.72
C ILE A 68 -6.63 5.77 -17.42
N ILE A 69 -7.30 5.49 -16.30
CA ILE A 69 -6.69 5.06 -15.04
C ILE A 69 -6.89 3.55 -14.89
N GLU A 70 -5.86 2.86 -14.38
CA GLU A 70 -5.98 1.47 -13.96
C GLU A 70 -6.95 1.39 -12.78
N LYS A 71 -8.17 0.93 -13.06
CA LYS A 71 -9.23 0.69 -12.07
C LYS A 71 -8.90 -0.53 -11.23
N TYR A 72 -9.21 -0.44 -9.94
CA TYR A 72 -9.24 -1.62 -9.10
C TYR A 72 -10.64 -2.22 -9.19
N ASN A 73 -10.80 -3.25 -10.04
CA ASN A 73 -12.09 -3.93 -10.25
C ASN A 73 -13.29 -2.96 -10.31
N ASP A 74 -13.30 -2.08 -11.30
CA ASP A 74 -14.36 -1.10 -11.55
C ASP A 74 -14.50 0.05 -10.52
N SER A 75 -13.61 0.15 -9.53
CA SER A 75 -13.58 1.26 -8.56
C SER A 75 -12.35 2.17 -8.75
N ASP A 76 -12.51 3.45 -8.38
CA ASP A 76 -11.43 4.44 -8.32
C ASP A 76 -10.44 4.12 -7.16
N GLY A 77 -10.70 3.07 -6.36
CA GLY A 77 -9.88 2.61 -5.24
C GLY A 77 -9.88 3.51 -4.01
N LEU A 78 -10.59 4.65 -4.05
CA LEU A 78 -10.68 5.61 -2.95
C LEU A 78 -11.83 5.31 -1.98
N GLU A 79 -12.70 4.38 -2.34
CA GLU A 79 -13.93 4.10 -1.62
C GLU A 79 -13.68 3.49 -0.23
N LYS A 80 -14.54 3.87 0.70
CA LYS A 80 -14.60 3.32 2.05
C LYS A 80 -15.55 2.13 2.06
N TYR A 81 -15.14 1.03 2.68
CA TYR A 81 -16.05 -0.10 2.86
C TYR A 81 -17.24 0.28 3.77
N PRO A 82 -18.46 -0.18 3.45
CA PRO A 82 -19.60 -0.03 4.35
C PRO A 82 -19.32 -0.78 5.65
N SER A 83 -19.95 -0.33 6.74
CA SER A 83 -19.78 -0.93 8.06
C SER A 83 -21.13 -1.28 8.66
N THR A 84 -21.21 -2.47 9.25
CA THR A 84 -22.38 -2.93 10.01
C THR A 84 -22.28 -2.60 11.50
N GLY A 85 -21.12 -2.10 11.96
CA GLY A 85 -20.89 -1.71 13.34
C GLY A 85 -19.42 -1.44 13.63
N ASN A 86 -19.15 -0.80 14.77
CA ASN A 86 -17.80 -0.43 15.19
C ASN A 86 -17.37 -1.27 16.41
N LEU A 87 -16.21 -1.93 16.31
CA LEU A 87 -15.58 -2.64 17.40
C LEU A 87 -14.50 -1.76 18.03
N LYS A 88 -14.73 -1.27 19.25
CA LYS A 88 -13.73 -0.50 19.99
C LYS A 88 -12.51 -1.35 20.32
N LEU A 89 -11.34 -0.74 20.24
CA LEU A 89 -10.07 -1.41 20.55
C LEU A 89 -9.29 -0.64 21.62
N ASP A 90 -8.62 -1.37 22.51
CA ASP A 90 -7.74 -0.85 23.55
C ASP A 90 -6.30 -0.71 23.03
N PHE A 91 -6.13 0.11 21.97
CA PHE A 91 -4.89 0.14 21.19
C PHE A 91 -3.66 0.34 22.07
N ALA A 92 -3.71 1.30 23.00
CA ALA A 92 -2.59 1.66 23.85
C ALA A 92 -2.03 0.46 24.64
N MET A 93 -2.87 -0.49 25.03
CA MET A 93 -2.51 -1.59 25.93
C MET A 93 -2.05 -2.88 25.22
N GLY A 94 -2.25 -2.98 23.90
CA GLY A 94 -1.87 -4.17 23.16
C GLY A 94 -0.44 -4.15 22.63
N ASP A 95 0.10 -5.33 22.33
CA ASP A 95 1.30 -5.50 21.53
C ASP A 95 0.99 -5.24 20.06
N LYS A 96 1.90 -4.52 19.38
CA LYS A 96 1.80 -4.20 17.96
C LYS A 96 2.98 -4.83 17.24
N LEU A 97 2.68 -5.68 16.27
CA LEU A 97 3.71 -6.40 15.53
C LEU A 97 3.47 -6.28 14.03
N LEU A 98 4.56 -6.28 13.26
CA LEU A 98 4.52 -6.51 11.83
C LEU A 98 5.22 -7.83 11.53
N ILE A 99 4.61 -8.64 10.68
CA ILE A 99 5.24 -9.84 10.13
C ILE A 99 5.40 -9.61 8.64
N SER A 100 6.59 -9.84 8.12
CA SER A 100 6.89 -9.60 6.71
C SER A 100 7.87 -10.62 6.17
N LYS A 101 7.56 -11.19 5.00
CA LYS A 101 8.50 -12.05 4.26
C LYS A 101 9.47 -11.18 3.45
N THR A 102 10.44 -10.59 4.13
CA THR A 102 11.46 -9.70 3.55
C THR A 102 12.82 -9.90 4.24
N SER A 103 13.86 -9.20 3.80
CA SER A 103 15.15 -9.17 4.50
C SER A 103 15.16 -8.11 5.62
N GLU A 104 15.99 -8.31 6.63
CA GLU A 104 16.19 -7.36 7.73
C GLU A 104 16.53 -5.96 7.19
N ARG A 105 17.56 -5.87 6.34
CA ARG A 105 17.96 -4.61 5.68
C ARG A 105 16.80 -3.90 4.97
N LYS A 106 15.91 -4.65 4.31
CA LYS A 106 14.74 -4.03 3.64
C LYS A 106 13.68 -3.60 4.65
N ALA A 107 13.45 -4.37 5.71
CA ALA A 107 12.57 -3.96 6.80
C ALA A 107 13.07 -2.67 7.48
N GLU A 108 14.37 -2.57 7.74
CA GLU A 108 14.98 -1.35 8.30
C GLU A 108 14.77 -0.13 7.40
N SER A 109 15.00 -0.29 6.09
CA SER A 109 14.75 0.76 5.09
C SER A 109 13.32 1.27 5.17
N LEU A 110 12.33 0.37 5.20
CA LEU A 110 10.91 0.73 5.24
C LEU A 110 10.52 1.43 6.54
N ILE A 111 11.09 1.03 7.68
CA ILE A 111 10.87 1.73 8.95
C ILE A 111 11.46 3.14 8.87
N LYS A 112 12.67 3.30 8.31
CA LYS A 112 13.31 4.62 8.17
C LYS A 112 12.52 5.54 7.22
N GLU A 113 12.11 5.03 6.06
CA GLU A 113 11.22 5.74 5.12
C GLU A 113 9.91 6.18 5.80
N PHE A 114 9.33 5.32 6.64
CA PHE A 114 8.15 5.67 7.43
C PHE A 114 8.44 6.75 8.48
N LEU A 115 9.57 6.68 9.18
CA LEU A 115 9.94 7.67 10.19
C LEU A 115 10.25 9.04 9.58
N GLU A 116 10.75 9.09 8.35
CA GLU A 116 10.92 10.35 7.60
C GLU A 116 9.59 11.05 7.28
N PHE A 117 8.49 10.28 7.20
CA PHE A 117 7.14 10.80 6.97
C PHE A 117 6.40 11.13 8.28
N CYS A 118 6.80 10.52 9.41
CA CYS A 118 6.12 10.72 10.68
C CYS A 118 6.63 11.94 11.41
N ASP A 119 5.75 12.89 11.72
CA ASP A 119 6.06 14.07 12.52
C ASP A 119 6.18 13.79 14.05
N GLY A 120 6.27 12.51 14.46
CA GLY A 120 6.18 12.09 15.86
C GLY A 120 7.50 11.65 16.51
N ASP A 121 7.49 11.48 17.84
CA ASP A 121 8.64 11.04 18.67
C ASP A 121 9.02 9.54 18.53
N LEU A 122 8.61 8.92 17.43
CA LEU A 122 8.99 7.55 17.11
C LEU A 122 10.44 7.55 16.66
N ARG A 123 11.24 6.66 17.26
CA ARG A 123 12.65 6.50 16.91
C ARG A 123 12.90 5.07 16.48
N PHE A 124 13.78 4.92 15.49
CA PHE A 124 14.10 3.62 14.89
C PHE A 124 14.54 2.59 15.93
N GLU A 125 15.31 3.01 16.94
CA GLU A 125 15.87 2.14 17.99
C GLU A 125 14.80 1.52 18.89
N LYS A 126 13.58 2.10 18.92
CA LYS A 126 12.46 1.54 19.69
C LYS A 126 11.77 0.37 18.97
N PHE A 127 12.04 0.16 17.68
CA PHE A 127 11.54 -0.99 16.93
C PHE A 127 12.46 -2.19 17.17
N LYS A 128 11.89 -3.33 17.61
CA LYS A 128 12.67 -4.56 17.81
C LYS A 128 12.46 -5.49 16.64
N ILE A 129 13.46 -5.57 15.77
CA ILE A 129 13.47 -6.46 14.61
C ILE A 129 14.03 -7.82 15.04
N LYS A 130 13.30 -8.89 14.76
CA LYS A 130 13.72 -10.27 14.96
C LYS A 130 13.80 -10.95 13.61
N SER A 131 15.00 -11.43 13.29
CA SER A 131 15.28 -12.14 12.05
C SER A 131 15.00 -13.63 12.18
N GLY A 132 14.37 -14.20 11.15
CA GLY A 132 13.96 -15.60 11.07
C GLY A 132 13.47 -15.91 9.64
N GLN A 133 12.70 -16.98 9.46
CA GLN A 133 12.10 -17.28 8.15
C GLN A 133 11.20 -16.14 7.63
N ASN A 134 10.58 -15.40 8.55
CA ASN A 134 9.95 -14.11 8.31
C ASN A 134 10.51 -13.11 9.31
N ILE A 135 10.59 -11.85 8.90
CA ILE A 135 10.96 -10.76 9.79
C ILE A 135 9.76 -10.45 10.68
N GLN A 136 9.99 -10.41 11.99
CA GLN A 136 9.03 -9.92 12.98
C GLN A 136 9.54 -8.60 13.53
N ILE A 137 8.71 -7.57 13.48
CA ILE A 137 9.02 -6.24 13.98
C ILE A 137 8.06 -5.95 15.12
N ASN A 138 8.57 -5.85 16.34
CA ASN A 138 7.77 -5.36 17.45
C ASN A 138 7.82 -3.84 17.42
N CYS A 139 6.67 -3.22 17.22
CA CYS A 139 6.53 -1.77 17.20
C CYS A 139 6.54 -1.23 18.64
N PRO A 140 6.98 0.02 18.85
CA PRO A 140 7.02 0.60 20.19
C PRO A 140 5.62 0.80 20.74
N ASN A 141 5.44 0.63 22.06
CA ASN A 141 4.10 0.68 22.68
C ASN A 141 3.38 2.02 22.50
N ASN A 142 4.14 3.11 22.36
CA ASN A 142 3.64 4.46 22.15
C ASN A 142 3.30 4.78 20.67
N ILE A 143 3.44 3.84 19.74
CA ILE A 143 2.94 4.03 18.37
C ILE A 143 1.43 4.24 18.42
N THR A 144 0.94 5.23 17.67
CA THR A 144 -0.50 5.51 17.60
C THR A 144 -1.22 4.55 16.65
N PHE A 145 -2.55 4.47 16.75
CA PHE A 145 -3.34 3.61 15.86
C PHE A 145 -3.21 4.05 14.40
N TYR A 146 -3.17 5.37 14.16
CA TYR A 146 -2.87 5.96 12.87
C TYR A 146 -1.49 5.50 12.35
N ASP A 147 -0.42 5.77 13.10
CA ASP A 147 0.96 5.47 12.71
C ASP A 147 1.16 3.98 12.41
N PHE A 148 0.59 3.10 13.24
CA PHE A 148 0.68 1.66 13.03
C PHE A 148 -0.08 1.19 11.78
N SER A 149 -1.24 1.78 11.50
CA SER A 149 -2.03 1.47 10.30
C SER A 149 -1.28 1.90 9.04
N ILE A 150 -0.73 3.12 9.05
CA ILE A 150 0.08 3.66 7.96
C ILE A 150 1.35 2.82 7.73
N LEU A 151 2.05 2.46 8.79
CA LEU A 151 3.24 1.60 8.71
C LEU A 151 2.89 0.22 8.15
N THR A 152 1.79 -0.39 8.61
CA THR A 152 1.29 -1.67 8.08
C THR A 152 1.02 -1.56 6.59
N GLN A 153 0.33 -0.49 6.17
CA GLN A 153 0.02 -0.24 4.77
C GLN A 153 1.28 -0.07 3.91
N HIS A 154 2.25 0.69 4.38
CA HIS A 154 3.54 0.89 3.71
C HIS A 154 4.28 -0.43 3.48
N PHE A 155 4.34 -1.29 4.51
CA PHE A 155 4.91 -2.63 4.40
C PHE A 155 4.17 -3.50 3.39
N CYS A 156 2.84 -3.59 3.48
CA CYS A 156 2.03 -4.42 2.59
C CYS A 156 2.08 -3.96 1.11
N ASN A 157 2.21 -2.65 0.88
CA ASN A 157 2.32 -2.10 -0.48
C ASN A 157 3.68 -2.40 -1.10
N THR A 158 4.74 -2.45 -0.29
CA THR A 158 6.10 -2.74 -0.78
C THR A 158 6.41 -4.24 -0.81
N VAL A 159 5.90 -5.00 0.15
CA VAL A 159 6.14 -6.44 0.31
C VAL A 159 4.79 -7.18 0.35
N LYS A 160 4.56 -8.02 -0.66
CA LYS A 160 3.26 -8.68 -0.88
C LYS A 160 2.76 -9.58 0.26
N LYS A 161 3.68 -10.07 1.12
CA LYS A 161 3.42 -10.99 2.23
C LYS A 161 3.80 -10.30 3.54
N SER A 162 3.02 -9.29 3.89
CA SER A 162 3.17 -8.54 5.12
C SER A 162 1.82 -8.36 5.80
N TRP A 163 1.84 -8.33 7.13
CA TRP A 163 0.66 -8.25 7.98
C TRP A 163 0.96 -7.41 9.21
N GLY A 164 -0.01 -6.57 9.60
CA GLY A 164 -0.03 -5.91 10.89
C GLY A 164 -0.85 -6.73 11.88
N ILE A 165 -0.27 -7.03 13.03
CA ILE A 165 -0.84 -7.84 14.09
C ILE A 165 -1.00 -6.97 15.33
N PHE A 166 -2.20 -7.00 15.90
CA PHE A 166 -2.48 -6.42 17.21
C PHE A 166 -2.86 -7.55 18.16
N LYS A 167 -2.27 -7.53 19.36
CA LYS A 167 -2.61 -8.48 20.42
C LYS A 167 -2.88 -7.77 21.73
N SER A 168 -3.98 -8.09 22.38
CA SER A 168 -4.31 -7.63 23.72
C SER A 168 -5.07 -8.71 24.47
N GLY A 169 -5.31 -8.51 25.77
CA GLY A 169 -6.17 -9.42 26.54
C GLY A 169 -7.62 -9.47 26.04
N ARG A 170 -8.07 -8.46 25.29
CA ARG A 170 -9.48 -8.31 24.85
C ARG A 170 -9.69 -8.62 23.38
N LEU A 171 -8.71 -8.28 22.56
CA LEU A 171 -8.83 -8.31 21.11
C LEU A 171 -7.49 -8.67 20.46
N ASN A 172 -7.54 -9.66 19.58
CA ASN A 172 -6.42 -10.04 18.73
C ASN A 172 -6.89 -9.99 17.29
N TYR A 173 -6.10 -9.39 16.40
CA TYR A 173 -6.40 -9.35 14.98
C TYR A 173 -5.14 -9.32 14.11
N TYR A 174 -5.33 -9.67 12.85
CA TYR A 174 -4.39 -9.37 11.78
C TYR A 174 -5.04 -8.47 10.73
N SER A 175 -4.22 -7.68 10.05
CA SER A 175 -4.66 -6.76 8.99
C SER A 175 -3.59 -6.65 7.90
N TYR A 176 -4.01 -6.30 6.70
CA TYR A 176 -3.12 -6.04 5.57
C TYR A 176 -3.74 -5.02 4.61
N SER A 177 -2.91 -4.34 3.83
CA SER A 177 -3.37 -3.42 2.78
C SER A 177 -4.18 -4.16 1.75
N ASP A 178 -5.45 -3.76 1.61
CA ASP A 178 -6.29 -4.26 0.56
C ASP A 178 -5.73 -3.81 -0.80
N ARG A 179 -5.73 -4.69 -1.79
CA ARG A 179 -5.28 -4.33 -3.13
C ARG A 179 -6.41 -3.78 -3.99
N LYS A 180 -7.67 -3.88 -3.54
CA LYS A 180 -8.81 -3.30 -4.26
C LYS A 180 -8.94 -1.79 -3.99
N THR A 181 -8.31 -1.28 -2.93
CA THR A 181 -8.43 0.14 -2.53
C THR A 181 -7.11 0.69 -2.01
N VAL A 182 -6.90 2.00 -2.13
CA VAL A 182 -5.64 2.68 -1.79
C VAL A 182 -5.53 2.97 -0.29
N HIS A 183 -6.67 3.14 0.39
CA HIS A 183 -6.71 3.61 1.78
C HIS A 183 -7.37 2.63 2.75
N ASN A 184 -7.69 1.40 2.33
CA ASN A 184 -8.20 0.41 3.28
C ASN A 184 -7.13 -0.61 3.65
N LEU A 185 -7.03 -0.84 4.95
CA LEU A 185 -6.58 -2.12 5.49
C LEU A 185 -7.81 -2.98 5.73
N ILE A 186 -7.73 -4.27 5.42
CA ILE A 186 -8.74 -5.25 5.80
C ILE A 186 -8.11 -6.33 6.67
N GLY A 187 -8.93 -6.93 7.51
CA GLY A 187 -8.44 -7.89 8.49
C GLY A 187 -9.53 -8.72 9.11
N GLU A 188 -9.10 -9.61 9.99
CA GLU A 188 -9.97 -10.50 10.74
C GLU A 188 -9.42 -10.66 12.15
N THR A 189 -10.33 -10.66 13.11
CA THR A 189 -10.05 -10.93 14.52
C THR A 189 -9.91 -12.44 14.75
N THR A 190 -9.34 -12.87 15.87
CA THR A 190 -9.23 -14.30 16.20
C THR A 190 -10.57 -15.01 16.39
N ASN A 191 -11.65 -14.28 16.67
CA ASN A 191 -13.02 -14.81 16.75
C ASN A 191 -13.78 -14.73 15.40
N GLY A 192 -13.10 -14.42 14.30
CA GLY A 192 -13.66 -14.48 12.95
C GLY A 192 -14.41 -13.23 12.49
N GLN A 193 -14.37 -12.13 13.25
CA GLN A 193 -15.00 -10.88 12.84
C GLN A 193 -14.11 -10.17 11.82
N LYS A 194 -14.61 -10.05 10.59
CA LYS A 194 -13.94 -9.29 9.55
C LYS A 194 -14.19 -7.78 9.69
N PHE A 195 -13.16 -7.00 9.36
CA PHE A 195 -13.21 -5.55 9.48
C PHE A 195 -12.36 -4.83 8.43
N SER A 196 -12.59 -3.52 8.34
CA SER A 196 -11.76 -2.57 7.60
C SER A 196 -11.28 -1.43 8.49
N ILE A 197 -10.17 -0.81 8.09
CA ILE A 197 -9.64 0.45 8.63
C ILE A 197 -9.39 1.35 7.43
N TYR A 198 -10.02 2.53 7.41
CA TYR A 198 -9.82 3.52 6.36
C TYR A 198 -8.80 4.55 6.83
N THR A 199 -7.64 4.61 6.18
CA THR A 199 -6.47 5.38 6.67
C THR A 199 -6.61 6.89 6.53
N LEU A 200 -7.65 7.38 5.84
CA LEU A 200 -7.99 8.81 5.79
C LEU A 200 -9.01 9.24 6.87
N ASP A 201 -9.50 8.30 7.69
CA ASP A 201 -10.27 8.67 8.88
C ASP A 201 -9.37 9.31 9.95
N ASP A 202 -9.97 10.02 10.90
CA ASP A 202 -9.26 10.55 12.07
C ASP A 202 -8.94 9.43 13.06
N LEU A 203 -7.97 8.58 12.70
CA LEU A 203 -7.56 7.42 13.49
C LEU A 203 -6.89 7.78 14.83
N TYR A 204 -6.63 9.06 15.11
CA TYR A 204 -6.20 9.50 16.44
C TYR A 204 -7.37 9.44 17.44
N ASN A 205 -8.56 9.89 17.01
CA ASN A 205 -9.78 9.90 17.82
C ASN A 205 -10.63 8.63 17.62
N ASP A 206 -10.68 8.11 16.40
CA ASP A 206 -11.53 7.00 15.97
C ASP A 206 -10.80 5.65 16.01
N GLN A 207 -10.48 5.19 17.23
CA GLN A 207 -9.82 3.90 17.48
C GLN A 207 -10.84 2.75 17.52
N TYR A 208 -11.47 2.47 16.38
CA TYR A 208 -12.37 1.32 16.21
C TYR A 208 -12.11 0.58 14.90
N LEU A 209 -12.45 -0.71 14.90
CA LEU A 209 -12.47 -1.53 13.69
C LEU A 209 -13.89 -1.50 13.10
N ARG A 210 -14.01 -1.15 11.82
CA ARG A 210 -15.30 -1.12 11.12
C ARG A 210 -15.66 -2.53 10.69
N LEU A 211 -16.62 -3.15 11.35
CA LEU A 211 -17.06 -4.51 11.06
C LEU A 211 -17.76 -4.58 9.72
N ASN A 212 -17.41 -5.58 8.93
CA ASN A 212 -18.06 -5.92 7.67
C ASN A 212 -17.78 -7.39 7.32
N GLN A 213 -18.79 -8.26 7.44
CA GLN A 213 -18.64 -9.69 7.20
C GLN A 213 -18.61 -10.10 5.72
N GLU A 214 -19.02 -9.19 4.83
CA GLU A 214 -19.00 -9.39 3.38
C GLU A 214 -17.58 -9.28 2.80
N LEU A 215 -16.62 -8.78 3.59
CA LEU A 215 -15.22 -8.69 3.18
C LEU A 215 -14.63 -10.06 2.85
N GLU A 216 -13.83 -10.11 1.79
CA GLU A 216 -13.02 -11.26 1.42
C GLU A 216 -11.63 -11.12 2.04
N VAL A 217 -11.41 -11.79 3.18
CA VAL A 217 -10.17 -11.68 3.95
C VAL A 217 -9.32 -12.94 3.77
N LYS A 218 -8.03 -12.76 3.50
CA LYS A 218 -7.05 -13.85 3.37
C LYS A 218 -6.72 -14.41 4.75
N LYS A 219 -6.80 -15.73 4.90
CA LYS A 219 -6.38 -16.41 6.14
C LYS A 219 -4.91 -16.11 6.45
N PHE A 220 -4.67 -15.66 7.68
CA PHE A 220 -3.34 -15.50 8.24
C PHE A 220 -2.92 -16.75 9.02
N ASP A 221 -1.67 -17.21 8.81
CA ASP A 221 -1.10 -18.30 9.58
C ASP A 221 -0.52 -17.77 10.90
N TRP A 222 -1.26 -17.96 11.99
CA TRP A 222 -0.86 -17.52 13.32
C TRP A 222 0.43 -18.17 13.84
N LYS A 223 0.88 -19.30 13.27
CA LYS A 223 2.16 -19.92 13.61
C LYS A 223 3.36 -19.04 13.24
N LEU A 224 3.19 -18.13 12.28
CA LEU A 224 4.23 -17.20 11.86
C LEU A 224 4.72 -16.29 12.99
N ILE A 225 3.91 -16.07 14.03
CA ILE A 225 4.30 -15.28 15.20
C ILE A 225 5.16 -16.10 16.19
N ASN A 226 5.01 -17.43 16.20
CA ASN A 226 5.67 -18.30 17.18
C ASN A 226 7.00 -18.89 16.66
N ASN A 227 7.23 -18.87 15.35
CA ASN A 227 8.44 -19.44 14.72
C ASN A 227 9.75 -18.66 14.99
N GLY A 228 9.70 -17.58 15.78
CA GLY A 228 10.90 -16.89 16.31
C GLY A 228 11.47 -17.50 17.60
N VAL A 229 10.88 -18.58 18.12
CA VAL A 229 11.33 -19.30 19.32
C VAL A 229 11.73 -20.74 18.95
N GLN A 230 12.63 -20.90 17.99
CA GLN A 230 13.52 -22.07 18.02
C GLN A 230 14.72 -21.69 18.87
N GLN A 231 14.52 -21.72 20.19
CA GLN A 231 15.65 -21.91 21.11
C GLN A 231 16.20 -23.29 20.77
N TYR A 232 17.42 -23.32 20.23
CA TYR A 232 18.23 -24.52 20.23
C TYR A 232 18.32 -25.00 21.69
N LEU A 233 17.63 -26.09 21.99
CA LEU A 233 17.88 -26.94 23.16
C LEU A 233 19.14 -27.76 22.89
#